data_AF-I2NGV6-F1
#
_entry.id   AF-I2NGV6-F1
#
_cell.length_a   1.000
_cell.length_b   1.000
_cell.length_c   1.000
_cell.angle_alpha   90.00
_cell.angle_beta   90.00
_cell.angle_gamma   90.00
#
_symmetry.space_group_name_H-M   'P 1'
#
loop_
_entity.id
_entity.type
_entity.pdbx_description
1 polymer ?
#
loop_
_entity_poly.entity_id
_entity_poly.type
_entity_poly.pdbx_seq_one_letter_code
_entity_poly.pdbx_strand_id
1 'polypeptide(L)' 'MMPHPERVFRAVSNSWYPENWSEDGAWMRIFRNARVNFK' A
#
# COMPACT_ATOMS: atom_id res chain seq x y z
N MET A 1 -5.17 -12.43 -4.83
CA MET A 1 -5.77 -11.36 -5.66
C MET A 1 -4.84 -11.13 -6.85
N MET A 2 -5.37 -10.84 -8.04
CA MET A 2 -4.58 -10.63 -9.26
C MET A 2 -3.72 -9.34 -9.30
N PRO A 3 -4.01 -8.25 -8.55
CA PRO A 3 -2.99 -7.22 -8.31
C PRO A 3 -1.89 -7.72 -7.35
N HIS A 4 -0.69 -7.13 -7.46
CA HIS A 4 0.46 -7.36 -6.58
C HIS A 4 0.63 -6.20 -5.57
N PRO A 5 -0.22 -6.09 -4.52
CA PRO A 5 -0.20 -4.99 -3.56
C PRO A 5 1.14 -4.87 -2.83
N GLU A 6 1.90 -5.95 -2.73
CA GLU A 6 3.23 -6.00 -2.12
C GLU A 6 4.33 -5.35 -2.98
N ARG A 7 4.08 -5.09 -4.27
CA ARG A 7 5.01 -4.33 -5.12
C ARG A 7 4.79 -2.83 -5.06
N VAL A 8 3.60 -2.39 -4.66
CA VAL A 8 3.14 -1.00 -4.74
C VAL A 8 2.58 -0.48 -3.42
N PHE A 9 3.09 -1.03 -2.31
CA PHE A 9 2.73 -0.59 -0.96
C PHE A 9 3.33 0.78 -0.62
N ARG A 10 4.45 1.18 -1.23
CA ARG A 10 5.01 2.55 -1.09
C ARG A 10 4.51 3.44 -2.21
N ALA A 11 4.26 4.71 -1.93
CA ALA A 11 3.83 5.69 -2.93
C ALA A 11 4.79 5.74 -4.14
N VAL A 12 6.10 5.83 -3.88
CA VAL A 12 7.18 5.91 -4.88
C VAL A 12 7.23 4.72 -5.86
N SER A 13 6.67 3.56 -5.50
CA SER A 13 6.67 2.37 -6.34
C SER A 13 5.50 2.33 -7.33
N ASN A 14 4.58 3.30 -7.27
CA ASN A 14 3.48 3.42 -8.24
C ASN A 14 3.96 4.18 -9.48
N SER A 15 3.57 3.73 -10.67
CA SER A 15 3.89 4.42 -11.94
C SER A 15 3.35 5.84 -12.00
N TRP A 16 2.25 6.09 -11.29
CA TRP A 16 1.65 7.39 -11.04
C TRP A 16 1.01 7.39 -9.66
N TYR A 17 1.11 8.50 -8.94
CA TYR A 17 0.41 8.72 -7.68
C TYR A 17 0.18 10.23 -7.45
N PRO A 18 -0.84 10.63 -6.66
CA PRO A 18 -1.07 12.03 -6.31
C PRO A 18 0.08 12.63 -5.48
N GLU A 19 0.48 13.87 -5.74
CA GLU A 19 1.59 14.54 -5.05
C GLU A 19 1.39 14.71 -3.54
N ASN A 20 0.14 14.67 -3.06
CA ASN A 20 -0.18 14.77 -1.65
C ASN A 20 0.03 13.45 -0.87
N TRP A 21 0.37 12.35 -1.56
CA TRP A 21 0.76 11.13 -0.88
C TRP A 21 2.15 11.29 -0.28
N SER A 22 2.30 10.81 0.95
CA SER A 22 3.59 10.76 1.63
C SER A 22 4.29 9.43 1.29
N GLU A 23 4.63 8.63 2.28
CA GLU A 23 5.38 7.37 2.08
C GLU A 23 4.48 6.18 1.69
N ASP A 24 3.30 6.08 2.30
CA ASP A 24 2.41 4.94 2.12
C ASP A 24 1.58 5.07 0.84
N GLY A 25 1.60 4.02 0.03
CA GLY A 25 0.64 3.82 -1.06
C GLY A 25 -0.67 3.23 -0.55
N ALA A 26 -1.73 3.31 -1.38
CA ALA A 26 -3.07 2.83 -1.02
C ALA A 26 -3.10 1.38 -0.50
N TRP A 27 -2.21 0.52 -0.99
CA TRP A 27 -2.17 -0.90 -0.66
C TRP A 27 -1.62 -1.22 0.74
N MET A 28 -0.97 -0.27 1.42
CA MET A 28 -0.47 -0.48 2.79
C MET A 28 -1.56 -0.82 3.79
N ARG A 29 -2.80 -0.40 3.52
CA ARG A 29 -3.93 -0.67 4.40
C ARG A 29 -4.22 -2.17 4.55
N ILE A 30 -4.00 -2.98 3.51
CA ILE A 30 -4.24 -4.44 3.56
C ILE A 30 -3.33 -5.08 4.61
N PHE A 31 -2.04 -4.77 4.60
CA PHE A 31 -1.05 -5.34 5.51
C PHE A 31 -1.26 -4.85 6.95
N ARG A 32 -1.62 -3.56 7.13
CA ARG A 32 -1.99 -3.01 8.44
C ARG A 32 -3.22 -3.68 9.03
N ASN A 33 -4.27 -3.89 8.22
CA ASN A 33 -5.48 -4.57 8.67
C ASN A 33 -5.18 -6.01 9.08
N ALA A 34 -4.36 -6.75 8.32
CA ALA A 34 -3.93 -8.09 8.70
C ALA A 34 -3.22 -8.08 10.06
N ARG A 35 -2.28 -7.15 10.28
CA ARG A 35 -1.58 -7.04 11.57
C ARG A 35 -2.52 -6.77 12.74
N VAL A 36 -3.55 -5.94 12.54
CA VAL A 36 -4.56 -5.62 13.57
C VAL A 36 -5.46 -6.81 13.86
N ASN A 37 -5.92 -7.54 12.83
CA ASN A 37 -6.81 -8.68 12.99
C ASN A 37 -6.14 -9.90 13.63
N PHE A 38 -4.84 -10.07 13.41
CA PHE A 38 -4.05 -11.17 13.97
C PHE A 38 -3.20 -10.75 15.18
N LYS A 39 -3.46 -9.57 15.76
CA LYS A 39 -2.95 -9.17 17.08
C LYS A 39 -3.96 -9.55 18.15
#